data_AF-A0A0J8ST74-F1
#
_entry.id   AF-A0A0J8ST74-F1
#
_cell.length_a   1.000
_cell.length_b   1.000
_cell.length_c   1.000
_cell.angle_alpha   90.00
_cell.angle_beta   90.00
_cell.angle_gamma   90.00
#
_symmetry.space_group_name_H-M   'P 1'
#
loop_
_entity.id
_entity.type
_entity.pdbx_description
1 polymer ?
#
loop_
_entity_poly.entity_id
_entity_poly.type
_entity_poly.pdbx_seq_one_letter_code
_entity_poly.pdbx_strand_id
1 'polypeptide(L)'
;MSHFKFYSALFYDADAFQRYYRDNTAPHTVEQIKDDIFYSIIDLCCLGSYKDTLDKITAILGEVTKIQLSGDISLYATNSVRQGLCHHLVNEGHLNWKL
;
A
#
# COMPACT_ATOMS: atom_id res chain seq x y z
N MET A 1 -12.57 -17.17 -2.59
CA MET A 1 -12.64 -15.77 -3.08
C MET A 1 -11.63 -15.63 -4.22
N SER A 2 -11.99 -15.08 -5.38
CA SER A 2 -11.01 -14.89 -6.46
C SER A 2 -9.99 -13.83 -6.08
N HIS A 3 -8.70 -14.03 -6.42
CA HIS A 3 -7.62 -13.06 -6.16
C HIS A 3 -7.97 -11.64 -6.62
N PHE A 4 -8.57 -11.49 -7.80
CA PHE A 4 -9.00 -10.18 -8.32
C PHE A 4 -9.97 -9.46 -7.38
N LYS A 5 -11.08 -10.11 -6.99
CA LYS A 5 -12.06 -9.52 -6.04
C LYS A 5 -11.43 -9.15 -4.70
N PHE A 6 -10.47 -9.93 -4.23
CA PHE A 6 -9.74 -9.63 -3.00
C PHE A 6 -8.91 -8.35 -3.15
N TYR A 7 -8.06 -8.25 -4.18
CA TYR A 7 -7.26 -7.05 -4.43
C TYR A 7 -8.11 -5.81 -4.72
N SER A 8 -9.25 -5.96 -5.39
CA SER A 8 -10.20 -4.86 -5.58
C SER A 8 -10.77 -4.35 -4.24
N ALA A 9 -11.11 -5.25 -3.31
CA ALA A 9 -11.62 -4.84 -2.01
C ALA A 9 -10.56 -4.06 -1.21
N LEU A 10 -9.30 -4.50 -1.23
CA LEU A 10 -8.19 -3.78 -0.61
C LEU A 10 -8.01 -2.38 -1.20
N PHE A 11 -8.06 -2.27 -2.54
CA PHE A 11 -7.97 -0.99 -3.23
C PHE A 11 -9.07 -0.02 -2.81
N TYR A 12 -10.33 -0.46 -2.77
CA TYR A 12 -11.44 0.43 -2.39
C TYR A 12 -11.41 0.84 -0.92
N ASP A 13 -10.89 -0.01 -0.04
CA ASP A 13 -10.69 0.34 1.37
C ASP A 13 -9.64 1.45 1.53
N ALA A 14 -8.52 1.34 0.79
CA ALA A 14 -7.51 2.38 0.74
C ALA A 14 -8.00 3.69 0.07
N ASP A 15 -8.82 3.61 -0.98
CA ASP A 15 -9.42 4.78 -1.63
C ASP A 15 -10.37 5.53 -0.67
N ALA A 16 -11.19 4.79 0.10
CA ALA A 16 -12.05 5.36 1.12
C ALA A 16 -11.24 6.05 2.23
N PHE A 17 -10.17 5.40 2.72
CA PHE A 17 -9.25 5.96 3.71
C PHE A 17 -8.63 7.27 3.22
N GLN A 18 -8.07 7.28 2.00
CA GLN A 18 -7.42 8.47 1.43
C GLN A 18 -8.39 9.64 1.31
N ARG A 19 -9.61 9.42 0.83
CA ARG A 19 -10.62 10.48 0.71
C ARG A 19 -11.02 11.05 2.06
N TYR A 20 -11.30 10.19 3.03
CA TYR A 20 -11.69 10.62 4.36
C TYR A 20 -10.61 11.48 5.02
N TYR A 21 -9.36 11.01 5.03
CA TYR A 21 -8.28 11.74 5.69
C TYR A 21 -7.83 12.97 4.91
N ARG A 22 -7.86 12.97 3.57
CA ARG A 22 -7.63 14.18 2.77
C ARG A 22 -8.56 15.32 3.17
N ASP A 23 -9.82 15.02 3.43
CA ASP A 23 -10.83 16.04 3.70
C ASP A 23 -10.88 16.46 5.19
N ASN A 24 -10.28 15.67 6.10
CA ASN A 24 -10.41 15.85 7.56
C ASN A 24 -9.08 16.05 8.31
N THR A 25 -7.95 16.15 7.61
CA THR A 25 -6.63 16.35 8.23
C THR A 25 -5.82 17.43 7.54
N ALA A 26 -4.64 17.72 8.11
CA ALA A 26 -3.72 18.66 7.50
C ALA A 26 -3.28 18.18 6.10
N PRO A 27 -2.91 19.11 5.20
CA PRO A 27 -2.29 18.74 3.93
C PRO A 27 -1.09 17.80 4.15
N HIS A 28 -0.87 16.87 3.21
CA HIS A 28 0.20 15.89 3.21
C HIS A 28 0.15 14.78 4.29
N THR A 29 -0.84 14.78 5.19
CA THR A 29 -0.98 13.71 6.21
C THR A 29 -1.16 12.32 5.59
N VAL A 30 -1.90 12.21 4.49
CA VAL A 30 -2.06 10.94 3.75
C VAL A 30 -0.77 10.57 2.99
N GLU A 31 -0.09 11.55 2.40
CA GLU A 31 1.16 11.30 1.66
C GLU A 31 2.27 10.79 2.58
N GLN A 32 2.34 11.26 3.83
CA GLN A 32 3.28 10.72 4.81
C GLN A 32 3.12 9.20 5.02
N ILE A 33 1.88 8.70 5.07
CA ILE A 33 1.63 7.25 5.18
C ILE A 33 2.07 6.52 3.91
N LYS A 34 1.83 7.10 2.74
CA LYS A 34 2.25 6.53 1.46
C LYS A 34 3.76 6.50 1.33
N ASP A 35 4.45 7.53 1.81
CA ASP A 35 5.92 7.61 1.85
C ASP A 35 6.49 6.51 2.75
N ASP A 36 5.98 6.35 3.97
CA ASP A 36 6.41 5.28 4.88
C ASP A 36 6.25 3.89 4.24
N ILE A 37 5.11 3.66 3.58
CA ILE A 37 4.87 2.43 2.81
C ILE A 37 5.89 2.30 1.68
N PHE A 38 6.03 3.32 0.83
CA PHE A 38 6.92 3.32 -0.33
C PHE A 38 8.36 3.02 0.06
N TYR A 39 8.94 3.78 1.00
CA TYR A 39 10.33 3.62 1.41
C TYR A 39 10.57 2.28 2.11
N SER A 40 9.57 1.69 2.76
CA SER A 40 9.71 0.38 3.39
C SER A 40 9.72 -0.81 2.42
N ILE A 41 9.13 -0.67 1.22
CA ILE A 41 8.96 -1.79 0.28
C ILE A 41 9.64 -1.59 -1.07
N ILE A 42 10.21 -0.42 -1.37
CA ILE A 42 10.81 -0.14 -2.69
C ILE A 42 11.93 -1.12 -3.04
N ASP A 43 12.83 -1.42 -2.10
CA ASP A 43 13.92 -2.37 -2.31
C ASP A 43 13.40 -3.79 -2.54
N LEU A 44 12.39 -4.19 -1.76
CA LEU A 44 11.72 -5.47 -1.94
C LEU A 44 11.08 -5.55 -3.35
N CYS A 45 10.40 -4.48 -3.77
CA CYS A 45 9.75 -4.39 -5.07
C CYS A 45 10.74 -4.40 -6.25
N CYS A 46 11.88 -3.72 -6.14
CA CYS A 46 12.83 -3.53 -7.23
C CYS A 46 13.94 -4.58 -7.28
N LEU A 47 14.38 -5.09 -6.12
CA LEU A 47 15.55 -5.95 -5.99
C LEU A 47 15.18 -7.37 -5.52
N GLY A 48 13.93 -7.60 -5.11
CA GLY A 48 13.45 -8.91 -4.70
C GLY A 48 13.49 -9.94 -5.83
N SER A 49 13.93 -11.15 -5.50
CA SER A 49 13.84 -12.30 -6.40
C SER A 49 12.49 -13.00 -6.20
N TYR A 50 11.67 -13.03 -7.25
CA TYR A 50 10.34 -13.63 -7.21
C TYR A 50 10.13 -14.63 -8.33
N LYS A 51 9.32 -15.65 -8.06
CA LYS A 51 8.98 -16.65 -9.05
C LYS A 51 8.07 -16.10 -10.16
N ASP A 52 7.09 -15.28 -9.77
CA ASP A 52 6.13 -14.66 -10.66
C ASP A 52 5.57 -13.37 -10.03
N THR A 53 4.76 -12.62 -10.78
CA THR A 53 4.16 -11.37 -10.30
C THR A 53 3.25 -11.58 -9.09
N LEU A 54 2.57 -12.72 -8.97
CA LEU A 54 1.69 -13.00 -7.84
C LEU A 54 2.51 -13.23 -6.55
N ASP A 55 3.64 -13.93 -6.66
CA ASP A 55 4.61 -14.12 -5.59
C ASP A 55 5.17 -12.77 -5.11
N LYS A 56 5.57 -11.90 -6.05
CA LYS A 56 5.99 -10.51 -5.77
C LYS A 56 4.93 -9.72 -5.00
N ILE A 57 3.70 -9.69 -5.52
CA ILE A 57 2.58 -8.98 -4.88
C ILE A 57 2.35 -9.55 -3.48
N THR A 58 2.30 -10.87 -3.33
CA THR A 58 2.00 -11.53 -2.04
C THR A 58 3.07 -11.22 -1.00
N ALA A 59 4.36 -11.26 -1.38
CA ALA A 59 5.47 -10.91 -0.50
C ALA A 59 5.39 -9.46 -0.02
N ILE A 60 5.16 -8.51 -0.94
CA ILE A 60 5.10 -7.07 -0.65
C ILE A 60 3.88 -6.73 0.21
N LEU A 61 2.71 -7.29 -0.11
CA LEU A 61 1.50 -7.11 0.70
C LEU A 61 1.60 -7.78 2.08
N GLY A 62 2.43 -8.81 2.22
CA GLY A 62 2.79 -9.37 3.53
C GLY A 62 3.70 -8.46 4.32
N GLU A 63 4.69 -7.84 3.68
CA GLU A 63 5.67 -6.98 4.34
C GLU A 63 5.05 -5.67 4.87
N VAL A 64 4.20 -5.01 4.08
CA VAL A 64 3.56 -3.74 4.47
C VAL A 64 2.68 -3.85 5.73
N THR A 65 2.27 -5.05 6.12
CA THR A 65 1.50 -5.27 7.36
C THR A 65 2.37 -5.26 8.62
N LYS A 66 3.69 -5.36 8.47
CA LYS A 66 4.65 -5.44 9.59
C LYS A 66 5.37 -4.13 9.87
N ILE A 67 5.31 -3.19 8.93
CA ILE A 67 6.05 -1.93 9.05
C ILE A 67 5.44 -1.02 10.11
N GLN A 68 6.29 -0.27 10.80
CA GLN A 68 5.84 0.81 11.67
C GLN A 68 5.52 2.03 10.80
N LEU A 69 4.29 2.53 10.89
CA LEU A 69 3.90 3.79 10.27
C LEU A 69 4.12 4.94 11.25
N SER A 70 4.43 6.11 10.71
CA SER A 70 4.55 7.39 11.41
C SER A 70 3.36 8.30 11.10
N GLY A 71 3.22 9.37 11.88
CA GLY A 71 2.19 10.39 11.66
C GLY A 71 0.86 10.13 12.37
N ASP A 72 0.04 11.17 12.43
CA ASP A 72 -1.13 11.27 13.31
C ASP A 72 -2.27 10.29 12.95
N ILE A 73 -2.27 9.78 11.71
CA ILE A 73 -3.31 8.86 11.23
C ILE A 73 -2.83 7.41 11.12
N SER A 74 -1.58 7.13 11.51
CA SER A 74 -0.93 5.82 11.39
C SER A 74 -1.72 4.68 12.04
N LEU A 75 -2.36 4.95 13.18
CA LEU A 75 -3.19 3.98 13.92
C LEU A 75 -4.42 3.52 13.12
N TYR A 76 -4.92 4.35 12.22
CA TYR A 76 -6.13 4.09 11.44
C TYR A 76 -5.86 3.43 10.10
N ALA A 77 -4.59 3.37 9.66
CA ALA A 77 -4.18 2.63 8.48
C ALA A 77 -4.17 1.12 8.82
N THR A 78 -5.33 0.49 8.69
CA THR A 78 -5.52 -0.96 8.88
C THR A 78 -4.68 -1.76 7.88
N ASN A 79 -4.54 -3.07 8.11
CA ASN A 79 -3.82 -3.94 7.17
C ASN A 79 -4.41 -3.90 5.76
N SER A 80 -5.73 -3.81 5.62
CA SER A 80 -6.39 -3.70 4.32
C SER A 80 -6.08 -2.38 3.63
N VAL A 81 -6.10 -1.26 4.37
CA VAL A 81 -5.67 0.06 3.86
C VAL A 81 -4.21 0.03 3.42
N ARG A 82 -3.31 -0.48 4.26
CA ARG A 82 -1.88 -0.59 3.95
C ARG A 82 -1.64 -1.36 2.65
N GLN A 83 -2.31 -2.50 2.50
CA GLN A 83 -2.23 -3.32 1.30
C GLN A 83 -2.83 -2.63 0.07
N GLY A 84 -3.95 -1.94 0.22
CA GLY A 84 -4.56 -1.17 -0.86
C GLY A 84 -3.71 0.01 -1.31
N LEU A 85 -3.02 0.69 -0.39
CA LEU A 85 -2.12 1.80 -0.71
C LEU A 85 -0.94 1.35 -1.58
N CYS A 86 -0.45 0.11 -1.44
CA CYS A 86 0.53 -0.45 -2.38
C CYS A 86 0.00 -0.49 -3.83
N HIS A 87 -1.29 -0.79 -4.02
CA HIS A 87 -1.91 -0.75 -5.35
C HIS A 87 -2.06 0.67 -5.88
N HIS A 88 -2.36 1.66 -5.01
CA HIS A 88 -2.35 3.08 -5.39
C HIS A 88 -0.96 3.52 -5.86
N LEU A 89 0.10 3.19 -5.13
CA LEU A 89 1.47 3.52 -5.51
C LEU A 89 1.86 2.95 -6.89
N VAL A 90 1.36 1.76 -7.25
CA VAL A 90 1.55 1.22 -8.61
C VAL A 90 0.75 1.99 -9.66
N ASN A 91 -0.51 2.33 -9.37
CA ASN A 91 -1.33 3.10 -10.30
C ASN A 91 -0.80 4.52 -10.52
N GLU A 92 -0.17 5.10 -9.51
CA GLU A 92 0.49 6.40 -9.55
C GLU A 92 1.88 6.35 -10.21
N GLY A 93 2.39 5.15 -10.52
CA GLY A 93 3.67 4.96 -11.19
C GLY A 93 4.90 5.01 -10.27
N HIS A 94 4.70 5.04 -8.95
CA HIS A 94 5.79 4.97 -7.97
C HIS A 94 6.38 3.56 -7.85
N LEU A 95 5.55 2.53 -8.02
CA LEU A 95 5.94 1.12 -7.95
C LEU A 95 5.52 0.37 -9.22
N ASN A 96 6.02 -0.85 -9.41
CA ASN A 96 5.63 -1.71 -10.54
C ASN A 96 5.50 -3.18 -10.13
N TRP A 97 4.38 -3.81 -10.47
CA TRP A 97 4.15 -5.25 -10.25
C TRP A 97 4.80 -6.15 -11.28
N LYS A 98 5.20 -5.62 -12.43
CA LYS A 98 5.94 -6.41 -13.42
C LYS A 98 7.26 -6.88 -12.81
N LEU A 99 7.62 -8.11 -13.13
CA LEU A 99 8.96 -8.64 -12.94
C LEU A 99 9.85 -8.18 -14.09
#